data_AF-A0A226EY54-F1
#
_entry.id   AF-A0A226EY54-F1
#
_cell.length_a   1.000
_cell.length_b   1.000
_cell.length_c   1.000
_cell.angle_alpha   90.00
_cell.angle_beta   90.00
_cell.angle_gamma   90.00
#
_symmetry.space_group_name_H-M   'P 1'
#
loop_
_entity.id
_entity.type
_entity.pdbx_description
1 polymer ?
#
loop_
_entity_poly.entity_id
_entity_poly.type
_entity_poly.pdbx_seq_one_letter_code
_entity_poly.pdbx_strand_id
1 'polypeptide(L)'
;MSLIRWNYKLDNSPMQVINSFLHFEADIRHKDPTNVPKSNLITKAMKHFLVMGEVTVASLPVLQFLMLTYRPCTPPFLMSMIPSCIVVSKQQRIIGVIIRSPETWMGWHILYFGSMWLLFELFVGIDCILSYLRFLESQIQSVRNEDDADDCIQFYRAIQVLEKYFNACPHIKRIIPLTVFITPTLQIITQYVCISLRDAVPLPGFLVFPLIAADTIINNVLILTLGSGVHSGSQKALQLLNRRKQRGLKPDRIIRRKVKSCSLLKIRFGSNFIDRGTPLKVQGFIFFVLYVGQAIIRWNYDLDNSGIQIINAFMDFESHLTWDFLSSKSKVANMMQKFLFLGEISLPVIPILQFILLIYKPCTPPFIMSMSANCNTTQSVHSCNSIVGILVNVLELWMALHTLYSGSIWVYFALCAGIGCFLYYLNVIHSQLVSIRTKHDLKECIRLYKALQVLEKSFNAFIMNRVLPTAITLVPGLQIVAQYVCIRLNTEIPMPGFLVFPLIGVNAIIYDILIFTVASSVHNLSQDILQSFCRKISGISMDPVERRRTKCCSVLKIKFGSNFIDRGTPLVIQDFCMNQTVNLVLIK
;
A
#
# COMPACT_ATOMS: atom_id res chain seq x y z
N MET A 1 17.02 42.06 -5.54
CA MET A 1 16.81 40.67 -5.08
C MET A 1 16.17 39.90 -6.23
N SER A 2 17.04 39.30 -7.03
CA SER A 2 16.76 38.56 -8.27
C SER A 2 16.14 37.19 -7.94
N LEU A 3 14.81 37.11 -8.02
CA LEU A 3 14.10 35.84 -8.05
C LEU A 3 14.52 35.09 -9.32
N ILE A 4 15.27 34.02 -9.07
CA ILE A 4 15.80 33.07 -10.02
C ILE A 4 14.71 32.66 -11.01
N ARG A 5 14.95 33.00 -12.28
CA ARG A 5 14.39 32.34 -13.47
C ARG A 5 14.39 30.82 -13.24
N TRP A 6 13.24 30.26 -12.88
CA TRP A 6 12.94 28.88 -13.21
C TRP A 6 12.97 28.81 -14.72
N ASN A 7 13.98 28.13 -15.26
CA ASN A 7 14.19 27.98 -16.70
C ASN A 7 13.12 27.05 -17.27
N TYR A 8 11.91 27.58 -17.44
CA TYR A 8 10.80 26.95 -18.14
C TYR A 8 11.12 26.89 -19.64
N LYS A 9 11.83 25.85 -20.07
CA LYS A 9 11.32 25.17 -21.27
C LYS A 9 10.04 24.48 -20.80
N LEU A 10 8.91 25.21 -20.82
CA LEU A 10 7.59 24.61 -20.60
C LEU A 10 7.52 23.39 -21.50
N ASP A 11 7.45 22.20 -20.90
CA ASP A 11 7.20 20.98 -21.63
C ASP A 11 5.78 21.11 -22.17
N ASN A 12 5.66 21.56 -23.43
CA ASN A 12 4.37 21.77 -24.10
C ASN A 12 3.74 20.44 -24.53
N SER A 13 4.35 19.28 -24.21
CA SER A 13 3.84 17.98 -24.61
C SER A 13 2.41 17.70 -24.16
N PRO A 14 1.94 18.09 -22.95
CA PRO A 14 0.53 17.92 -22.58
C PRO A 14 -0.42 18.68 -23.50
N MET A 15 -0.11 19.96 -23.74
CA MET A 15 -0.92 20.83 -24.58
C MET A 15 -0.94 20.34 -26.04
N GLN A 16 0.19 19.82 -26.53
CA GLN A 16 0.27 19.20 -27.85
C GLN A 16 -0.61 17.94 -27.96
N VAL A 17 -0.65 17.10 -26.93
CA VAL A 17 -1.53 15.93 -26.90
C VAL A 17 -2.99 16.37 -26.93
N ILE A 18 -3.38 17.33 -26.09
CA ILE A 18 -4.76 17.87 -26.05
C ILE A 18 -5.12 18.49 -27.41
N ASN A 19 -4.26 19.32 -27.99
CA ASN A 19 -4.50 19.91 -29.31
C ASN A 19 -4.61 18.85 -30.41
N SER A 20 -3.84 17.75 -30.31
CA SER A 20 -3.96 16.62 -31.26
C SER A 20 -5.32 15.92 -31.14
N PHE A 21 -5.83 15.73 -29.92
CA PHE A 21 -7.19 15.22 -29.70
C PHE A 21 -8.26 16.15 -30.27
N LEU A 22 -8.13 17.47 -30.04
CA LEU A 22 -9.07 18.48 -30.53
C LEU A 22 -9.08 18.61 -32.05
N HIS A 23 -7.90 18.61 -32.68
CA HIS A 23 -7.80 18.61 -34.15
C HIS A 23 -8.41 17.35 -34.75
N PHE A 24 -8.12 16.19 -34.17
CA PHE A 24 -8.71 14.92 -34.63
C PHE A 24 -10.24 14.91 -34.46
N GLU A 25 -10.76 15.48 -33.37
CA GLU A 25 -12.21 15.62 -33.17
C GLU A 25 -12.84 16.59 -34.18
N ALA A 26 -12.18 17.71 -34.48
CA ALA A 26 -12.64 18.68 -35.47
C ALA A 26 -12.72 18.05 -36.87
N ASP A 27 -11.71 17.26 -37.25
CA ASP A 27 -11.68 16.53 -38.53
C ASP A 27 -12.83 15.50 -38.62
N ILE A 28 -13.13 14.79 -37.53
CA ILE A 28 -14.28 13.87 -37.46
C ILE A 28 -15.59 14.63 -37.67
N ARG A 29 -15.78 15.75 -36.94
CA ARG A 29 -17.00 16.55 -37.03
C ARG A 29 -17.20 17.18 -38.41
N HIS A 30 -16.11 17.56 -39.08
CA HIS A 30 -16.19 18.10 -40.44
C HIS A 30 -16.59 17.02 -41.45
N LYS A 31 -16.10 15.78 -41.28
CA LYS A 31 -16.40 14.68 -42.20
C LYS A 31 -17.82 14.13 -42.04
N ASP A 32 -18.34 14.05 -40.82
CA ASP A 32 -19.68 13.53 -40.56
C ASP A 32 -20.39 14.33 -39.44
N PRO A 33 -20.98 15.49 -39.77
CA PRO A 33 -21.63 16.36 -38.79
C PRO A 33 -22.90 15.73 -38.20
N THR A 34 -23.49 14.73 -38.87
CA THR A 34 -24.74 14.10 -38.43
C THR A 34 -24.53 13.00 -37.39
N ASN A 35 -23.30 12.52 -37.25
CA ASN A 35 -23.00 11.29 -36.53
C ASN A 35 -22.06 11.52 -35.34
N VAL A 36 -22.28 12.63 -34.62
CA VAL A 36 -21.59 12.91 -33.37
C VAL A 36 -21.90 11.77 -32.38
N PRO A 37 -20.88 11.09 -31.80
CA PRO A 37 -21.10 10.00 -30.88
C PRO A 37 -22.00 10.45 -29.73
N LYS A 38 -23.17 9.83 -29.58
CA LYS A 38 -24.04 10.10 -28.43
C LYS A 38 -23.27 9.78 -27.14
N SER A 39 -23.39 10.64 -26.12
CA SER A 39 -22.70 10.39 -24.86
C SER A 39 -23.16 9.07 -24.26
N ASN A 40 -22.19 8.17 -24.14
CA ASN A 40 -22.43 6.82 -23.65
C ASN A 40 -22.31 6.79 -22.11
N LEU A 41 -22.70 5.67 -21.50
CA LEU A 41 -22.67 5.54 -20.03
C LEU A 41 -21.27 5.80 -19.44
N ILE A 42 -20.21 5.37 -20.14
CA ILE A 42 -18.82 5.56 -19.70
C ILE A 42 -18.43 7.05 -19.73
N THR A 43 -18.75 7.78 -20.81
CA THR A 43 -18.51 9.23 -20.90
C THR A 43 -19.34 10.00 -19.86
N LYS A 44 -20.57 9.57 -19.59
CA LYS A 44 -21.39 10.15 -18.50
C LYS A 44 -20.77 9.89 -17.14
N ALA A 45 -20.31 8.67 -16.87
CA ALA A 45 -19.62 8.32 -15.63
C ALA A 45 -18.31 9.11 -15.49
N MET A 46 -17.55 9.27 -16.57
CA MET A 46 -16.33 10.07 -16.62
C MET A 46 -16.60 11.54 -16.29
N LYS A 47 -17.66 12.13 -16.84
CA LYS A 47 -18.07 13.49 -16.51
C LYS A 47 -18.40 13.64 -15.02
N HIS A 48 -19.12 12.68 -14.43
CA HIS A 48 -19.40 12.71 -12.99
C HIS A 48 -18.13 12.55 -12.16
N PHE A 49 -17.19 11.70 -12.59
CA PHE A 49 -15.90 11.52 -11.94
C PHE A 49 -15.04 12.80 -11.99
N LEU A 50 -14.97 13.48 -13.14
CA LEU A 50 -14.24 14.75 -13.26
C LEU A 50 -14.82 15.81 -12.33
N VAL A 51 -16.15 15.94 -12.29
CA VAL A 51 -16.84 16.86 -11.36
C VAL A 51 -16.55 16.48 -9.90
N MET A 52 -16.58 15.19 -9.56
CA MET A 52 -16.24 14.72 -8.23
C MET A 52 -14.79 15.06 -7.87
N GLY A 53 -13.84 14.80 -8.78
CA GLY A 53 -12.43 15.12 -8.60
C GLY A 53 -12.20 16.62 -8.39
N GLU A 54 -12.87 17.48 -9.16
CA GLU A 54 -12.81 18.94 -8.97
C GLU A 54 -13.34 19.35 -7.59
N VAL A 55 -14.46 18.77 -7.16
CA VAL A 55 -15.03 18.99 -5.82
C VAL A 55 -14.07 18.52 -4.75
N THR A 56 -13.44 17.35 -4.90
CA THR A 56 -12.46 16.83 -3.93
C THR A 56 -11.22 17.73 -3.85
N VAL A 57 -10.68 18.14 -5.00
CA VAL A 57 -9.51 19.01 -5.08
C VAL A 57 -9.76 20.37 -4.43
N ALA A 58 -10.96 20.92 -4.57
CA ALA A 58 -11.34 22.17 -3.92
C ALA A 58 -11.64 21.98 -2.42
N SER A 59 -12.29 20.88 -2.04
CA SER A 59 -12.69 20.64 -0.65
C SER A 59 -11.55 20.21 0.26
N LEU A 60 -10.53 19.50 -0.24
CA LEU A 60 -9.39 19.06 0.56
C LEU A 60 -8.61 20.21 1.23
N PRO A 61 -8.17 21.27 0.51
CA PRO A 61 -7.54 22.43 1.14
C PRO A 61 -8.48 23.16 2.12
N VAL A 62 -9.78 23.24 1.81
CA VAL A 62 -10.76 23.87 2.72
C VAL A 62 -10.87 23.07 4.02
N LEU A 63 -11.01 21.76 3.93
CA LEU A 63 -11.06 20.87 5.09
C LEU A 63 -9.74 20.91 5.86
N GLN A 64 -8.59 20.99 5.19
CA GLN A 64 -7.29 21.19 5.81
C GLN A 64 -7.22 22.53 6.55
N PHE A 65 -7.65 23.64 5.94
CA PHE A 65 -7.68 24.95 6.58
C PHE A 65 -8.59 24.97 7.81
N LEU A 66 -9.78 24.37 7.70
CA LEU A 66 -10.70 24.23 8.83
C LEU A 66 -10.08 23.37 9.93
N MET A 67 -9.49 22.22 9.59
CA MET A 67 -8.79 21.36 10.54
C MET A 67 -7.68 22.13 11.28
N LEU A 68 -6.86 22.89 10.56
CA LEU A 68 -5.81 23.73 11.15
C LEU A 68 -6.37 24.90 11.96
N THR A 69 -7.63 25.29 11.71
CA THR A 69 -8.33 26.28 12.53
C THR A 69 -8.77 25.71 13.87
N TYR A 70 -9.20 24.46 13.88
CA TYR A 70 -9.56 23.76 15.12
C TYR A 70 -8.35 23.21 15.88
N ARG A 71 -7.32 22.77 15.17
CA ARG A 71 -6.08 22.21 15.73
C ARG A 71 -4.85 22.74 14.99
N PRO A 72 -4.36 23.93 15.36
CA PRO A 72 -3.22 24.55 14.69
C PRO A 72 -1.93 23.72 14.81
N CYS A 73 -1.79 22.93 15.88
CA CYS A 73 -0.57 22.15 16.16
C CYS A 73 -0.56 20.78 15.52
N THR A 74 -1.44 20.50 14.57
CA THR A 74 -1.50 19.20 13.90
C THR A 74 -0.25 19.02 13.04
N PRO A 75 0.59 17.99 13.26
CA PRO A 75 1.67 17.68 12.33
C PRO A 75 1.10 17.14 11.00
N PRO A 76 1.80 17.32 9.86
CA PRO A 76 3.13 17.89 9.68
C PRO A 76 3.13 19.40 9.35
N PHE A 77 2.05 20.12 9.67
CA PHE A 77 1.84 21.48 9.20
C PHE A 77 2.74 22.51 9.91
N LEU A 78 3.04 23.63 9.26
CA LEU A 78 4.04 24.60 9.71
C LEU A 78 3.84 25.07 11.15
N MET A 79 2.58 25.19 11.59
CA MET A 79 2.27 25.60 12.96
C MET A 79 2.68 24.58 14.02
N SER A 80 2.75 23.28 13.70
CA SER A 80 3.24 22.27 14.66
C SER A 80 4.74 22.38 14.92
N MET A 81 5.48 23.15 14.12
CA MET A 81 6.92 23.40 14.30
C MET A 81 7.20 24.55 15.27
N ILE A 82 6.18 25.30 15.71
CA ILE A 82 6.34 26.43 16.63
C ILE A 82 6.21 25.91 18.08
N PRO A 83 7.24 26.10 18.95
CA PRO A 83 7.26 25.56 20.32
C PRO A 83 6.07 25.96 21.20
N SER A 84 5.45 27.10 20.91
CA SER A 84 4.36 27.69 21.71
C SER A 84 2.97 27.48 21.09
N CYS A 85 2.78 26.47 20.25
CA CYS A 85 1.52 26.28 19.54
C CYS A 85 0.32 25.97 20.47
N ILE A 86 0.55 25.41 21.66
CA ILE A 86 -0.50 24.97 22.60
C ILE A 86 -1.22 26.14 23.29
N VAL A 87 -0.51 27.24 23.59
CA VAL A 87 -1.10 28.39 24.27
C VAL A 87 -1.70 29.30 23.20
N VAL A 88 -3.03 29.43 23.15
CA VAL A 88 -3.71 30.25 22.13
C VAL A 88 -4.05 31.63 22.70
N SER A 89 -3.13 32.58 22.63
CA SER A 89 -3.44 34.00 22.84
C SER A 89 -4.26 34.57 21.66
N LYS A 90 -4.99 35.67 21.89
CA LYS A 90 -5.73 36.39 20.83
C LYS A 90 -4.82 36.79 19.66
N GLN A 91 -3.56 37.13 19.96
CA GLN A 91 -2.53 37.48 18.97
C GLN A 91 -2.08 36.26 18.15
N GLN A 92 -1.98 35.08 18.77
CA GLN A 92 -1.68 33.83 18.06
C GLN A 92 -2.82 33.37 17.14
N ARG A 93 -4.08 33.76 17.36
CA ARG A 93 -5.15 33.48 16.39
C ARG A 93 -4.90 34.19 15.07
N ILE A 94 -4.50 35.46 15.12
CA ILE A 94 -4.18 36.28 13.94
C ILE A 94 -2.94 35.72 13.24
N ILE A 95 -1.86 35.47 13.98
CA ILE A 95 -0.63 34.84 13.45
C ILE A 95 -0.95 33.47 12.83
N GLY A 96 -1.83 32.71 13.48
CA GLY A 96 -2.34 31.43 12.97
C GLY A 96 -2.97 31.55 11.60
N VAL A 97 -3.89 32.50 11.40
CA VAL A 97 -4.52 32.67 10.08
C VAL A 97 -3.48 33.07 9.03
N ILE A 98 -2.54 33.95 9.40
CA ILE A 98 -1.45 34.39 8.51
C ILE A 98 -0.55 33.21 8.10
N ILE A 99 -0.24 32.26 8.99
CA ILE A 99 0.61 31.10 8.66
C ILE A 99 -0.17 30.02 7.89
N ARG A 100 -1.43 29.79 8.24
CA ARG A 100 -2.29 28.77 7.61
C ARG A 100 -2.66 29.12 6.18
N SER A 101 -2.78 30.40 5.85
CA SER A 101 -3.23 30.84 4.53
C SER A 101 -2.24 30.48 3.42
N PRO A 102 -0.92 30.78 3.52
CA PRO A 102 0.09 30.33 2.57
C PRO A 102 0.18 28.81 2.44
N GLU A 103 0.06 28.07 3.55
CA GLU A 103 0.12 26.61 3.55
C GLU A 103 -1.08 25.98 2.85
N THR A 104 -2.28 26.49 3.11
CA THR A 104 -3.51 26.08 2.42
C THR A 104 -3.47 26.47 0.95
N TRP A 105 -2.98 27.66 0.64
CA TRP A 105 -2.79 28.14 -0.73
C TRP A 105 -1.80 27.26 -1.50
N MET A 106 -0.69 26.87 -0.87
CA MET A 106 0.28 25.94 -1.45
C MET A 106 -0.33 24.54 -1.62
N GLY A 107 -1.09 24.05 -0.64
CA GLY A 107 -1.85 22.79 -0.74
C GLY A 107 -2.83 22.82 -1.90
N TRP A 108 -3.57 23.92 -2.08
CA TRP A 108 -4.45 24.14 -3.22
C TRP A 108 -3.68 24.09 -4.53
N HIS A 109 -2.57 24.80 -4.65
CA HIS A 109 -1.75 24.78 -5.86
C HIS A 109 -1.22 23.39 -6.19
N ILE A 110 -0.70 22.66 -5.20
CA ILE A 110 -0.16 21.31 -5.40
C ILE A 110 -1.27 20.35 -5.82
N LEU A 111 -2.40 20.34 -5.11
CA LEU A 111 -3.52 19.46 -5.40
C LEU A 111 -4.17 19.82 -6.74
N TYR A 112 -4.45 21.08 -7.00
CA TYR A 112 -5.08 21.53 -8.24
C TYR A 112 -4.16 21.29 -9.43
N PHE A 113 -2.90 21.70 -9.37
CA PHE A 113 -1.98 21.49 -10.48
C PHE A 113 -1.75 19.99 -10.73
N GLY A 114 -1.48 19.20 -9.70
CA GLY A 114 -1.25 17.76 -9.84
C GLY A 114 -2.48 16.98 -10.33
N SER A 115 -3.66 17.30 -9.79
CA SER A 115 -4.92 16.65 -10.18
C SER A 115 -5.39 17.06 -11.56
N MET A 116 -5.26 18.32 -11.97
CA MET A 116 -5.68 18.75 -13.31
C MET A 116 -4.95 17.98 -14.39
N TRP A 117 -3.63 17.80 -14.27
CA TRP A 117 -2.87 16.99 -15.24
C TRP A 117 -3.30 15.53 -15.22
N LEU A 118 -3.49 14.95 -14.04
CA LEU A 118 -3.92 13.56 -13.91
C LEU A 118 -5.35 13.35 -14.46
N LEU A 119 -6.29 14.24 -14.15
CA LEU A 119 -7.68 14.16 -14.56
C LEU A 119 -7.83 14.42 -16.07
N PHE A 120 -7.26 15.51 -16.57
CA PHE A 120 -7.43 15.90 -17.96
C PHE A 120 -6.52 15.13 -18.92
N GLU A 121 -5.24 14.90 -18.61
CA GLU A 121 -4.41 14.14 -19.55
C GLU A 121 -4.81 12.67 -19.56
N LEU A 122 -4.83 12.02 -18.39
CA LEU A 122 -5.01 10.57 -18.35
C LEU A 122 -6.42 10.18 -18.75
N PHE A 123 -7.43 10.71 -18.07
CA PHE A 123 -8.79 10.19 -18.20
C PHE A 123 -9.51 10.71 -19.42
N VAL A 124 -9.39 12.00 -19.77
CA VAL A 124 -10.00 12.53 -20.99
C VAL A 124 -9.32 11.91 -22.22
N GLY A 125 -7.99 11.78 -22.22
CA GLY A 125 -7.28 11.14 -23.33
C GLY A 125 -7.71 9.68 -23.57
N ILE A 126 -7.88 8.89 -22.51
CA ILE A 126 -8.38 7.51 -22.62
C ILE A 126 -9.86 7.48 -23.07
N ASP A 127 -10.72 8.35 -22.52
CA ASP A 127 -12.14 8.42 -22.90
C ASP A 127 -12.31 8.84 -24.38
N CYS A 128 -11.48 9.76 -24.87
CA CYS A 128 -11.44 10.14 -26.29
C CYS A 128 -11.10 8.93 -27.18
N ILE A 129 -10.02 8.19 -26.87
CA ILE A 129 -9.65 6.98 -27.63
C ILE A 129 -10.79 5.95 -27.63
N LEU A 130 -11.42 5.72 -26.47
CA LEU A 130 -12.58 4.83 -26.34
C LEU A 130 -13.77 5.30 -27.18
N SER A 131 -14.03 6.59 -27.23
CA SER A 131 -15.11 7.19 -28.01
C SER A 131 -14.85 7.05 -29.50
N TYR A 132 -13.61 7.25 -29.95
CA TYR A 132 -13.22 7.05 -31.35
C TYR A 132 -13.29 5.58 -31.79
N LEU A 133 -12.94 4.64 -30.91
CA LEU A 133 -13.10 3.21 -31.18
C LEU A 133 -14.56 2.82 -31.38
N ARG A 134 -15.49 3.42 -30.64
CA ARG A 134 -16.93 3.18 -30.79
C ARG A 134 -17.49 3.82 -32.04
N PHE A 135 -17.04 5.03 -32.37
CA PHE A 135 -17.37 5.66 -33.64
C PHE A 135 -16.91 4.80 -34.82
N LEU A 136 -15.68 4.30 -34.77
CA LEU A 136 -15.16 3.37 -35.76
C LEU A 136 -15.99 2.08 -35.82
N GLU A 137 -16.40 1.51 -34.69
CA GLU A 137 -17.29 0.34 -34.67
C GLU A 137 -18.60 0.61 -35.43
N SER A 138 -19.19 1.80 -35.26
CA SER A 138 -20.39 2.21 -36.00
C SER A 138 -20.12 2.31 -37.51
N GLN A 139 -19.00 2.91 -37.92
CA GLN A 139 -18.61 3.03 -39.33
C GLN A 139 -18.35 1.67 -39.98
N ILE A 140 -17.72 0.73 -39.25
CA ILE A 140 -17.50 -0.65 -39.72
C ILE A 140 -18.83 -1.36 -39.99
N GLN A 141 -19.89 -1.01 -39.27
CA GLN A 141 -21.22 -1.59 -39.51
C GLN A 141 -21.89 -1.04 -40.77
N SER A 142 -21.55 0.18 -41.21
CA SER A 142 -22.07 0.82 -42.43
C SER A 142 -21.25 0.55 -43.70
N VAL A 143 -20.08 -0.10 -43.60
CA VAL A 143 -19.24 -0.48 -44.76
C VAL A 143 -20.03 -1.29 -45.79
N ARG A 144 -20.13 -0.79 -47.03
CA ARG A 144 -20.78 -1.46 -48.16
C ARG A 144 -19.81 -1.88 -49.26
N ASN A 145 -18.73 -1.11 -49.47
CA ASN A 145 -17.76 -1.34 -50.56
C ASN A 145 -16.31 -1.44 -50.02
N GLU A 146 -15.34 -1.64 -50.91
CA GLU A 146 -13.90 -1.74 -50.55
C GLU A 146 -13.32 -0.39 -50.10
N ASP A 147 -13.81 0.72 -50.64
CA ASP A 147 -13.35 2.07 -50.30
C ASP A 147 -13.71 2.44 -48.86
N ASP A 148 -14.95 2.15 -48.42
CA ASP A 148 -15.41 2.34 -47.04
C ASP A 148 -14.55 1.54 -46.04
N ALA A 149 -14.10 0.35 -46.46
CA ALA A 149 -13.24 -0.50 -45.64
C ALA A 149 -11.83 0.09 -45.53
N ASP A 150 -11.30 0.69 -46.60
CA ASP A 150 -10.01 1.39 -46.55
C ASP A 150 -10.09 2.62 -45.65
N ASP A 151 -11.17 3.40 -45.74
CA ASP A 151 -11.42 4.56 -44.88
C ASP A 151 -11.46 4.17 -43.40
N CYS A 152 -12.14 3.08 -43.06
CA CYS A 152 -12.16 2.54 -41.69
C CYS A 152 -10.75 2.14 -41.20
N ILE A 153 -9.92 1.55 -42.07
CA ILE A 153 -8.55 1.17 -41.74
C ILE A 153 -7.67 2.41 -41.55
N GLN A 154 -7.82 3.42 -42.42
CA GLN A 154 -7.11 4.69 -42.30
C GLN A 154 -7.51 5.41 -41.00
N PHE A 155 -8.79 5.39 -40.64
CA PHE A 155 -9.28 5.95 -39.37
C PHE A 155 -8.71 5.20 -38.17
N TYR A 156 -8.70 3.87 -38.17
CA TYR A 156 -8.06 3.08 -37.11
C TYR A 156 -6.57 3.43 -36.95
N ARG A 157 -5.84 3.59 -38.08
CA ARG A 157 -4.43 4.00 -38.06
C ARG A 157 -4.24 5.39 -37.46
N ALA A 158 -5.15 6.32 -37.69
CA ALA A 158 -5.10 7.63 -37.06
C ALA A 158 -5.28 7.52 -35.53
N ILE A 159 -6.18 6.65 -35.05
CA ILE A 159 -6.31 6.34 -33.61
C ILE A 159 -5.02 5.72 -33.06
N GLN A 160 -4.35 4.84 -33.81
CA GLN A 160 -3.04 4.29 -33.40
C GLN A 160 -1.96 5.36 -33.27
N VAL A 161 -1.95 6.35 -34.17
CA VAL A 161 -1.03 7.48 -34.07
C VAL A 161 -1.32 8.30 -32.81
N LEU A 162 -2.60 8.55 -32.52
CA LEU A 162 -3.02 9.27 -31.31
C LEU A 162 -2.66 8.52 -30.02
N GLU A 163 -2.86 7.20 -29.98
CA GLU A 163 -2.40 6.33 -28.88
C GLU A 163 -0.89 6.37 -28.70
N LYS A 164 -0.12 6.41 -29.79
CA LYS A 164 1.35 6.57 -29.71
C LYS A 164 1.75 7.94 -29.17
N TYR A 165 1.09 9.03 -29.58
CA TYR A 165 1.33 10.36 -29.02
C TYR A 165 0.99 10.41 -27.53
N PHE A 166 -0.17 9.86 -27.15
CA PHE A 166 -0.60 9.72 -25.77
C PHE A 166 0.45 8.97 -24.93
N ASN A 167 0.91 7.81 -25.40
CA ASN A 167 1.91 7.00 -24.71
C ASN A 167 3.33 7.59 -24.77
N ALA A 168 3.62 8.47 -25.73
CA ALA A 168 4.91 9.15 -25.84
C ALA A 168 5.06 10.29 -24.84
N CYS A 169 3.94 10.86 -24.37
CA CYS A 169 3.91 11.94 -23.39
C CYS A 169 4.77 11.60 -22.15
N PRO A 170 5.83 12.38 -21.85
CA PRO A 170 6.71 12.16 -20.71
C PRO A 170 5.96 12.15 -19.37
N HIS A 171 4.92 12.99 -19.26
CA HIS A 171 4.06 13.09 -18.08
C HIS A 171 3.31 11.78 -17.85
N ILE A 172 2.63 11.27 -18.86
CA ILE A 172 1.90 9.99 -18.80
C ILE A 172 2.81 8.82 -18.39
N LYS A 173 4.04 8.77 -18.91
CA LYS A 173 5.02 7.72 -18.55
C LYS A 173 5.42 7.72 -17.07
N ARG A 174 5.38 8.88 -16.41
CA ARG A 174 5.74 9.04 -14.98
C ARG A 174 4.52 8.96 -14.07
N ILE A 175 3.44 9.65 -14.45
CA ILE A 175 2.21 9.80 -13.66
C ILE A 175 1.50 8.46 -13.56
N ILE A 176 1.29 7.74 -14.66
CA ILE A 176 0.50 6.50 -14.63
C ILE A 176 1.04 5.47 -13.61
N PRO A 177 2.35 5.09 -13.63
CA PRO A 177 2.87 4.16 -12.62
C PRO A 177 2.70 4.72 -11.21
N LEU A 178 3.00 6.01 -11.02
CA LEU A 178 2.86 6.66 -9.72
C LEU A 178 1.42 6.55 -9.20
N THR A 179 0.42 6.82 -10.04
CA THR A 179 -0.99 6.71 -9.68
C THR A 179 -1.38 5.27 -9.38
N VAL A 180 -1.01 4.30 -10.22
CA VAL A 180 -1.34 2.89 -9.99
C VAL A 180 -0.73 2.35 -8.68
N PHE A 181 0.38 2.91 -8.19
CA PHE A 181 1.00 2.49 -6.94
C PHE A 181 0.55 3.31 -5.72
N ILE A 182 0.50 4.65 -5.85
CA ILE A 182 0.13 5.54 -4.76
C ILE A 182 -1.35 5.40 -4.42
N THR A 183 -2.23 5.28 -5.43
CA THR A 183 -3.67 5.28 -5.22
C THR A 183 -4.13 4.11 -4.35
N PRO A 184 -3.71 2.83 -4.57
CA PRO A 184 -4.02 1.74 -3.64
C PRO A 184 -3.41 1.93 -2.24
N THR A 185 -2.20 2.46 -2.15
CA THR A 185 -1.55 2.71 -0.85
C THR A 185 -2.31 3.76 -0.05
N LEU A 186 -2.68 4.88 -0.69
CA LEU A 186 -3.52 5.92 -0.10
C LEU A 186 -4.90 5.37 0.26
N GLN A 187 -5.50 4.52 -0.59
CA GLN A 187 -6.77 3.86 -0.31
C GLN A 187 -6.69 3.04 0.98
N ILE A 188 -5.67 2.20 1.13
CA ILE A 188 -5.49 1.36 2.33
C ILE A 188 -5.30 2.24 3.57
N ILE A 189 -4.41 3.24 3.51
CA ILE A 189 -4.15 4.15 4.63
C ILE A 189 -5.41 4.91 5.02
N THR A 190 -6.12 5.48 4.06
CA THR A 190 -7.32 6.28 4.33
C THR A 190 -8.47 5.44 4.87
N GLN A 191 -8.68 4.23 4.33
CA GLN A 191 -9.64 3.27 4.90
C GLN A 191 -9.27 2.87 6.33
N TYR A 192 -7.99 2.61 6.59
CA TYR A 192 -7.52 2.32 7.95
C TYR A 192 -7.82 3.47 8.90
N VAL A 193 -7.53 4.72 8.53
CA VAL A 193 -7.85 5.89 9.36
C VAL A 193 -9.37 6.02 9.56
N CYS A 194 -10.18 5.79 8.52
CA CYS A 194 -11.63 5.82 8.61
C CYS A 194 -12.19 4.80 9.61
N ILE A 195 -11.61 3.61 9.66
CA ILE A 195 -12.09 2.49 10.49
C ILE A 195 -11.51 2.58 11.90
N SER A 196 -10.18 2.73 12.01
CA SER A 196 -9.43 2.58 13.25
C SER A 196 -9.30 3.87 14.06
N LEU A 197 -9.37 5.03 13.41
CA LEU A 197 -9.14 6.33 14.05
C LEU A 197 -10.37 7.25 14.02
N ARG A 198 -11.56 6.66 13.78
CA ARG A 198 -12.83 7.41 13.72
C ARG A 198 -13.06 8.29 14.95
N ASP A 199 -12.81 7.74 16.14
CA ASP A 199 -13.06 8.44 17.39
C ASP A 199 -11.88 9.33 17.82
N ALA A 200 -10.70 9.13 17.22
CA ALA A 200 -9.48 9.87 17.55
C ALA A 200 -9.31 11.16 16.73
N VAL A 201 -9.82 11.17 15.50
CA VAL A 201 -9.72 12.32 14.59
C VAL A 201 -10.98 13.17 14.69
N PRO A 202 -10.89 14.44 15.16
CA PRO A 202 -12.07 15.29 15.25
C PRO A 202 -12.57 15.72 13.87
N LEU A 203 -13.86 16.03 13.79
CA LEU A 203 -14.42 16.79 12.67
C LEU A 203 -13.87 18.22 12.71
N PRO A 204 -13.48 18.82 11.55
CA PRO A 204 -13.71 18.34 10.18
C PRO A 204 -12.58 17.47 9.60
N GLY A 205 -11.45 17.30 10.30
CA GLY A 205 -10.29 16.55 9.80
C GLY A 205 -10.62 15.11 9.40
N PHE A 206 -11.58 14.47 10.08
CA PHE A 206 -12.02 13.13 9.71
C PHE A 206 -12.59 13.05 8.30
N LEU A 207 -13.26 14.09 7.78
CA LEU A 207 -13.90 14.06 6.45
C LEU A 207 -12.91 13.96 5.29
N VAL A 208 -11.65 14.34 5.52
CA VAL A 208 -10.57 14.23 4.53
C VAL A 208 -10.36 12.77 4.13
N PHE A 209 -10.41 11.83 5.08
CA PHE A 209 -10.04 10.43 4.82
C PHE A 209 -11.08 9.67 3.99
N PRO A 210 -12.39 9.72 4.29
CA PRO A 210 -13.41 9.09 3.44
C PRO A 210 -13.44 9.67 2.03
N LEU A 211 -13.17 10.97 1.89
CA LEU A 211 -13.13 11.65 0.60
C LEU A 211 -11.97 11.15 -0.26
N ILE A 212 -10.75 11.10 0.31
CA ILE A 212 -9.58 10.53 -0.39
C ILE A 212 -9.80 9.03 -0.66
N ALA A 213 -10.39 8.29 0.27
CA ALA A 213 -10.69 6.87 0.07
C ALA A 213 -11.65 6.65 -1.11
N ALA A 214 -12.72 7.45 -1.22
CA ALA A 214 -13.66 7.37 -2.33
C ALA A 214 -12.99 7.72 -3.67
N ASP A 215 -12.24 8.82 -3.71
CA ASP A 215 -11.50 9.25 -4.89
C ASP A 215 -10.50 8.19 -5.34
N THR A 216 -9.75 7.60 -4.42
CA THR A 216 -8.73 6.59 -4.73
C THR A 216 -9.35 5.28 -5.25
N ILE A 217 -10.46 4.83 -4.66
CA ILE A 217 -11.22 3.67 -5.17
C ILE A 217 -11.68 3.93 -6.61
N ILE A 218 -12.31 5.08 -6.86
CA ILE A 218 -12.86 5.39 -8.18
C ILE A 218 -11.74 5.54 -9.20
N ASN A 219 -10.66 6.22 -8.84
CA ASN A 219 -9.47 6.39 -9.68
C ASN A 219 -8.86 5.03 -10.06
N ASN A 220 -8.69 4.12 -9.10
CA ASN A 220 -8.20 2.75 -9.36
C ASN A 220 -9.12 1.98 -10.31
N VAL A 221 -10.44 1.98 -10.06
CA VAL A 221 -11.42 1.30 -10.90
C VAL A 221 -11.41 1.88 -12.31
N LEU A 222 -11.39 3.20 -12.46
CA LEU A 222 -11.40 3.86 -13.77
C LEU A 222 -10.12 3.59 -14.55
N ILE A 223 -8.93 3.72 -13.95
CA ILE A 223 -7.66 3.47 -14.65
C ILE A 223 -7.63 2.04 -15.23
N LEU A 224 -8.00 1.05 -14.42
CA LEU A 224 -7.98 -0.35 -14.83
C LEU A 224 -9.07 -0.65 -15.88
N THR A 225 -10.29 -0.17 -15.64
CA THR A 225 -11.44 -0.44 -16.52
C THR A 225 -11.27 0.23 -17.87
N LEU A 226 -10.82 1.49 -17.91
CA LEU A 226 -10.69 2.25 -19.14
C LEU A 226 -9.48 1.78 -19.96
N GLY A 227 -8.34 1.48 -19.29
CA GLY A 227 -7.18 0.88 -19.95
C GLY A 227 -7.53 -0.45 -20.62
N SER A 228 -8.27 -1.33 -19.93
CA SER A 228 -8.80 -2.58 -20.49
C SER A 228 -9.82 -2.34 -21.61
N GLY A 229 -10.67 -1.32 -21.46
CA GLY A 229 -11.63 -0.89 -22.47
C GLY A 229 -10.99 -0.53 -23.81
N VAL A 230 -9.85 0.18 -23.80
CA VAL A 230 -9.14 0.55 -25.03
C VAL A 230 -8.64 -0.69 -25.74
N HIS A 231 -8.08 -1.64 -24.98
CA HIS A 231 -7.59 -2.89 -25.54
C HIS A 231 -8.71 -3.73 -26.16
N SER A 232 -9.75 -4.03 -25.37
CA SER A 232 -10.90 -4.83 -25.81
C SER A 232 -11.69 -4.19 -26.94
N GLY A 233 -11.88 -2.85 -26.90
CA GLY A 233 -12.50 -2.09 -27.99
C GLY A 233 -11.73 -2.18 -29.29
N SER A 234 -10.39 -2.05 -29.24
CA SER A 234 -9.54 -2.19 -30.43
C SER A 234 -9.57 -3.60 -31.01
N GLN A 235 -9.59 -4.62 -30.14
CA GLN A 235 -9.72 -6.02 -30.56
C GLN A 235 -11.05 -6.28 -31.25
N LYS A 236 -12.16 -5.78 -30.68
CA LYS A 236 -13.49 -5.90 -31.25
C LYS A 236 -13.58 -5.22 -32.61
N ALA A 237 -13.05 -4.00 -32.76
CA ALA A 237 -13.02 -3.28 -34.04
C ALA A 237 -12.27 -4.06 -35.13
N LEU A 238 -11.07 -4.57 -34.83
CA LEU A 238 -10.30 -5.39 -35.78
C LEU A 238 -10.99 -6.71 -36.13
N GLN A 239 -11.65 -7.36 -35.17
CA GLN A 239 -12.45 -8.56 -35.42
C GLN A 239 -13.65 -8.27 -36.33
N LEU A 240 -14.35 -7.15 -36.13
CA LEU A 240 -15.48 -6.74 -36.97
C LEU A 240 -15.05 -6.44 -38.41
N LEU A 241 -13.93 -5.72 -38.59
CA LEU A 241 -13.31 -5.50 -39.90
C LEU A 241 -12.99 -6.83 -40.60
N ASN A 242 -12.43 -7.79 -39.87
CA ASN A 242 -12.09 -9.10 -40.41
C ASN A 242 -13.34 -9.95 -40.74
N ARG A 243 -14.43 -9.84 -39.95
CA ARG A 243 -15.70 -10.56 -40.17
C ARG A 243 -16.51 -10.00 -41.33
N ARG A 244 -16.63 -8.67 -41.46
CA ARG A 244 -17.40 -8.02 -42.55
C ARG A 244 -16.81 -8.38 -43.92
N LYS A 245 -15.49 -8.47 -44.00
CA LYS A 245 -14.80 -8.98 -45.19
C LYS A 245 -15.32 -10.35 -45.64
N GLN A 246 -15.58 -11.27 -44.70
CA GLN A 246 -15.99 -12.65 -45.02
C GLN A 246 -17.41 -12.75 -45.60
N ARG A 247 -18.26 -11.72 -45.47
CA ARG A 247 -19.69 -11.82 -45.75
C ARG A 247 -20.17 -11.16 -47.05
N GLY A 248 -19.31 -10.52 -47.85
CA GLY A 248 -19.82 -9.88 -49.08
C GLY A 248 -18.81 -9.21 -50.01
N LEU A 249 -17.55 -9.03 -49.61
CA LEU A 249 -16.51 -8.45 -50.46
C LEU A 249 -15.67 -9.56 -51.07
N LYS A 250 -15.33 -9.45 -52.36
CA LYS A 250 -14.37 -10.37 -52.98
C LYS A 250 -13.10 -10.36 -52.12
N PRO A 251 -12.45 -11.50 -51.89
CA PRO A 251 -11.34 -11.58 -50.96
C PRO A 251 -10.10 -10.85 -51.51
N ASP A 252 -10.04 -9.53 -51.32
CA ASP A 252 -8.88 -8.74 -51.68
C ASP A 252 -7.72 -9.04 -50.70
N ARG A 253 -6.57 -9.40 -51.27
CA ARG A 253 -5.35 -9.71 -50.52
C ARG A 253 -4.75 -8.45 -49.90
N ILE A 254 -4.97 -7.28 -50.51
CA ILE A 254 -4.37 -6.01 -50.07
C ILE A 254 -5.01 -5.55 -48.76
N ILE A 255 -6.34 -5.47 -48.68
CA ILE A 255 -7.06 -5.12 -47.44
C ILE A 255 -6.70 -6.07 -46.29
N ARG A 256 -6.54 -7.38 -46.56
CA ARG A 256 -6.12 -8.36 -45.52
C ARG A 256 -4.76 -8.01 -44.92
N ARG A 257 -3.81 -7.62 -45.77
CA ARG A 257 -2.47 -7.22 -45.33
C ARG A 257 -2.53 -5.92 -44.54
N LYS A 258 -3.36 -4.95 -44.97
CA LYS A 258 -3.58 -3.71 -44.22
C LYS A 258 -4.16 -3.96 -42.83
N VAL A 259 -5.22 -4.77 -42.69
CA VAL A 259 -5.79 -5.11 -41.37
C VAL A 259 -4.80 -5.87 -40.49
N LYS A 260 -4.04 -6.83 -41.06
CA LYS A 260 -2.99 -7.53 -40.32
C LYS A 260 -1.82 -6.63 -39.89
N SER A 261 -1.59 -5.52 -40.59
CA SER A 261 -0.58 -4.53 -40.21
C SER A 261 -1.02 -3.66 -39.03
N CYS A 262 -2.32 -3.64 -38.70
CA CYS A 262 -2.84 -2.91 -37.56
C CYS A 262 -2.60 -3.71 -36.25
N SER A 263 -1.87 -3.10 -35.32
CA SER A 263 -1.71 -3.60 -33.95
C SER A 263 -2.89 -3.21 -33.07
N LEU A 264 -3.15 -4.03 -32.05
CA LEU A 264 -4.08 -3.68 -30.97
C LEU A 264 -3.61 -2.42 -30.26
N LEU A 265 -4.57 -1.55 -29.92
CA LEU A 265 -4.28 -0.36 -29.11
C LEU A 265 -4.06 -0.80 -27.67
N LYS A 266 -3.09 -0.17 -27.02
CA LYS A 266 -2.75 -0.43 -25.61
C LYS A 266 -2.32 0.87 -24.96
N ILE A 267 -2.98 1.26 -23.87
CA ILE A 267 -2.47 2.35 -23.04
C ILE A 267 -1.24 1.83 -22.30
N ARG A 268 -0.08 2.46 -22.51
CA ARG A 268 1.19 2.04 -21.93
C ARG A 268 1.39 2.70 -20.58
N PHE A 269 1.55 1.87 -19.55
CA PHE A 269 1.89 2.30 -18.20
C PHE A 269 3.41 2.54 -18.09
N GLY A 270 3.92 3.55 -18.82
CA GLY A 270 5.36 3.84 -18.93
C GLY A 270 6.02 3.28 -20.21
N SER A 271 7.32 3.02 -20.18
CA SER A 271 8.05 2.48 -21.34
C SER A 271 7.66 1.05 -21.72
N ASN A 272 6.93 0.33 -20.85
CA ASN A 272 6.66 -1.09 -21.01
C ASN A 272 5.24 -1.47 -20.58
N PHE A 273 4.62 -2.37 -21.35
CA PHE A 273 3.55 -3.24 -20.86
C PHE A 273 4.24 -4.38 -20.13
N ILE A 274 4.28 -4.41 -18.78
CA ILE A 274 4.98 -5.45 -17.97
C ILE A 274 6.16 -6.10 -18.73
N ASP A 275 7.13 -5.31 -19.16
CA ASP A 275 8.30 -5.78 -19.90
C ASP A 275 9.53 -5.00 -19.48
N ARG A 276 10.69 -5.65 -19.57
CA ARG A 276 12.09 -5.32 -19.21
C ARG A 276 12.43 -4.35 -18.05
N GLY A 277 11.68 -3.28 -17.80
CA GLY A 277 11.87 -2.35 -16.67
C GLY A 277 10.98 -2.62 -15.45
N THR A 278 9.91 -3.41 -15.60
CA THR A 278 9.08 -3.88 -14.47
C THR A 278 9.87 -4.60 -13.39
N PRO A 279 10.84 -5.49 -13.71
CA PRO A 279 11.61 -6.18 -12.70
C PRO A 279 12.33 -5.23 -11.76
N LEU A 280 12.96 -4.19 -12.31
CA LEU A 280 13.72 -3.21 -11.54
C LEU A 280 12.83 -2.39 -10.60
N LYS A 281 11.63 -2.01 -11.06
CA LYS A 281 10.66 -1.27 -10.26
C LYS A 281 10.05 -2.14 -9.15
N VAL A 282 9.71 -3.38 -9.46
CA VAL A 282 9.15 -4.33 -8.47
C VAL A 282 10.22 -4.70 -7.43
N GLN A 283 11.47 -4.88 -7.87
CA GLN A 283 12.62 -5.06 -6.98
C GLN A 283 12.75 -3.88 -6.00
N GLY A 284 12.75 -2.65 -6.51
CA GLY A 284 12.81 -1.46 -5.66
C GLY A 284 11.62 -1.32 -4.72
N PHE A 285 10.43 -1.73 -5.18
CA PHE A 285 9.21 -1.63 -4.40
C PHE A 285 9.25 -2.45 -3.12
N ILE A 286 9.85 -3.65 -3.13
CA ILE A 286 10.00 -4.47 -1.91
C ILE A 286 10.81 -3.71 -0.84
N PHE A 287 11.94 -3.12 -1.22
CA PHE A 287 12.76 -2.33 -0.30
C PHE A 287 12.03 -1.08 0.17
N PHE A 288 11.28 -0.43 -0.71
CA PHE A 288 10.46 0.72 -0.36
C PHE A 288 9.40 0.37 0.70
N VAL A 289 8.61 -0.68 0.47
CA VAL A 289 7.59 -1.17 1.42
C VAL A 289 8.23 -1.53 2.76
N LEU A 290 9.37 -2.22 2.71
CA LEU A 290 10.12 -2.60 3.90
C LEU A 290 10.57 -1.36 4.70
N TYR A 291 11.19 -0.38 4.05
CA TYR A 291 11.64 0.84 4.71
C TYR A 291 10.51 1.70 5.24
N VAL A 292 9.44 1.90 4.46
CA VAL A 292 8.26 2.64 4.91
C VAL A 292 7.65 1.97 6.13
N GLY A 293 7.55 0.64 6.13
CA GLY A 293 7.03 -0.09 7.28
C GLY A 293 7.86 0.05 8.53
N GLN A 294 9.17 -0.14 8.40
CA GLN A 294 10.07 0.00 9.54
C GLN A 294 10.12 1.45 10.03
N ALA A 295 10.06 2.44 9.12
CA ALA A 295 9.95 3.85 9.47
C ALA A 295 8.66 4.15 10.25
N ILE A 296 7.49 3.66 9.80
CA ILE A 296 6.22 3.83 10.50
C ILE A 296 6.28 3.21 11.91
N ILE A 297 6.83 1.99 12.03
CA ILE A 297 6.92 1.29 13.32
C ILE A 297 7.87 2.02 14.27
N ARG A 298 9.00 2.52 13.75
CA ARG A 298 9.99 3.31 14.48
C ARG A 298 9.43 4.68 14.88
N TRP A 299 8.53 5.26 14.09
CA TRP A 299 8.08 6.64 14.24
C TRP A 299 7.40 6.87 15.59
N ASN A 300 8.13 7.47 16.53
CA ASN A 300 7.69 7.77 17.89
C ASN A 300 7.69 9.28 18.14
N TYR A 301 6.80 9.98 17.45
CA TYR A 301 6.72 11.44 17.51
C TYR A 301 6.40 11.96 18.91
N ASP A 302 5.51 11.28 19.62
CA ASP A 302 5.08 11.67 20.97
C ASP A 302 6.15 11.41 22.04
N LEU A 303 7.32 10.88 21.63
CA LEU A 303 8.39 10.42 22.53
C LEU A 303 7.84 9.50 23.63
N ASP A 304 6.83 8.70 23.28
CA ASP A 304 6.11 7.86 24.22
C ASP A 304 7.01 6.72 24.70
N ASN A 305 7.13 6.59 26.02
CA ASN A 305 7.89 5.55 26.69
C ASN A 305 7.08 4.25 26.86
N SER A 306 5.83 4.18 26.38
CA SER A 306 4.96 3.00 26.48
C SER A 306 5.64 1.71 26.02
N GLY A 307 6.45 1.75 24.96
CA GLY A 307 7.15 0.59 24.44
C GLY A 307 8.20 0.02 25.42
N ILE A 308 8.88 0.86 26.18
CA ILE A 308 9.82 0.42 27.21
C ILE A 308 9.06 0.02 28.47
N GLN A 309 8.01 0.76 28.83
CA GLN A 309 7.17 0.45 29.98
C GLN A 309 6.51 -0.93 29.84
N ILE A 310 6.05 -1.32 28.64
CA ILE A 310 5.46 -2.64 28.45
C ILE A 310 6.49 -3.75 28.62
N ILE A 311 7.72 -3.57 28.12
CA ILE A 311 8.80 -4.55 28.33
C ILE A 311 9.12 -4.66 29.82
N ASN A 312 9.26 -3.54 30.53
CA ASN A 312 9.49 -3.54 31.97
C ASN A 312 8.33 -4.19 32.74
N ALA A 313 7.08 -4.01 32.29
CA ALA A 313 5.92 -4.65 32.90
C ALA A 313 5.94 -6.18 32.70
N PHE A 314 6.42 -6.68 31.56
CA PHE A 314 6.67 -8.12 31.38
C PHE A 314 7.74 -8.62 32.34
N MET A 315 8.88 -7.92 32.44
CA MET A 315 9.98 -8.30 33.33
C MET A 315 9.57 -8.27 34.81
N ASP A 316 8.82 -7.24 35.21
CA ASP A 316 8.27 -7.13 36.57
C ASP A 316 7.28 -8.26 36.86
N PHE A 317 6.41 -8.58 35.90
CA PHE A 317 5.49 -9.72 36.02
C PHE A 317 6.23 -11.06 36.15
N GLU A 318 7.33 -11.26 35.39
CA GLU A 318 8.19 -12.45 35.50
C GLU A 318 8.88 -12.54 36.86
N SER A 319 9.31 -11.42 37.43
CA SER A 319 9.96 -11.42 38.76
C SER A 319 9.04 -11.91 39.89
N HIS A 320 7.72 -11.78 39.71
CA HIS A 320 6.71 -12.26 40.64
C HIS A 320 6.30 -13.73 40.41
N LEU A 321 6.67 -14.32 39.27
CA LEU A 321 6.48 -15.74 38.99
C LEU A 321 7.61 -16.55 39.64
N THR A 322 7.28 -17.55 40.47
CA THR A 322 8.30 -18.36 41.13
C THR A 322 9.14 -19.15 40.12
N TRP A 323 10.45 -19.15 40.32
CA TRP A 323 11.46 -19.77 39.45
C TRP A 323 11.19 -21.24 39.12
N ASP A 324 10.55 -21.98 40.02
CA ASP A 324 10.24 -23.40 39.81
C ASP A 324 9.36 -23.63 38.57
N PHE A 325 8.45 -22.70 38.26
CA PHE A 325 7.60 -22.78 37.08
C PHE A 325 8.32 -22.40 35.78
N LEU A 326 9.41 -21.62 35.87
CA LEU A 326 10.23 -21.17 34.74
C LEU A 326 11.00 -22.30 34.05
N SER A 327 11.14 -23.45 34.70
CA SER A 327 11.89 -24.61 34.18
C SER A 327 11.21 -25.34 33.01
N SER A 328 9.87 -25.30 32.91
CA SER A 328 9.13 -26.05 31.89
C SER A 328 9.05 -25.27 30.57
N LYS A 329 9.97 -25.55 29.65
CA LYS A 329 9.96 -24.94 28.31
C LYS A 329 8.79 -25.47 27.47
N SER A 330 7.79 -24.60 27.24
CA SER A 330 6.73 -24.87 26.25
C SER A 330 7.31 -25.03 24.84
N LYS A 331 6.78 -25.98 24.07
CA LYS A 331 7.15 -26.17 22.65
C LYS A 331 6.96 -24.87 21.84
N VAL A 332 5.94 -24.09 22.17
CA VAL A 332 5.64 -22.83 21.48
C VAL A 332 6.67 -21.76 21.83
N ALA A 333 7.11 -21.68 23.09
CA ALA A 333 8.17 -20.75 23.48
C ALA A 333 9.49 -21.07 22.77
N ASN A 334 9.84 -22.36 22.64
CA ASN A 334 11.01 -22.79 21.86
C ASN A 334 10.88 -22.41 20.37
N MET A 335 9.68 -22.56 19.79
CA MET A 335 9.41 -22.14 18.41
C MET A 335 9.55 -20.62 18.24
N MET A 336 9.00 -19.83 19.17
CA MET A 336 9.13 -18.37 19.16
C MET A 336 10.60 -17.93 19.33
N GLN A 337 11.36 -18.58 20.22
CA GLN A 337 12.79 -18.29 20.41
C GLN A 337 13.59 -18.53 19.12
N LYS A 338 13.36 -19.66 18.46
CA LYS A 338 14.02 -19.97 17.17
C LYS A 338 13.62 -18.97 16.09
N PHE A 339 12.36 -18.53 16.09
CA PHE A 339 11.89 -17.50 15.16
C PHE A 339 12.55 -16.15 15.41
N LEU A 340 12.65 -15.70 16.67
CA LEU A 340 13.35 -14.46 17.03
C LEU A 340 14.81 -14.52 16.60
N PHE A 341 15.49 -15.65 16.83
CA PHE A 341 16.87 -15.87 16.39
C PHE A 341 17.01 -15.81 14.86
N LEU A 342 16.10 -16.46 14.11
CA LEU A 342 16.08 -16.38 12.65
C LEU A 342 15.83 -14.95 12.15
N GLY A 343 14.92 -14.23 12.80
CA GLY A 343 14.64 -12.83 12.52
C GLY A 343 15.85 -11.95 12.75
N GLU A 344 16.54 -12.12 13.88
CA GLU A 344 17.76 -11.38 14.25
C GLU A 344 18.90 -11.61 13.25
N ILE A 345 19.10 -12.84 12.77
CA ILE A 345 20.06 -13.14 11.70
C ILE A 345 19.64 -12.48 10.38
N SER A 346 18.34 -12.45 10.07
CA SER A 346 17.85 -11.87 8.82
C SER A 346 18.02 -10.35 8.75
N LEU A 347 18.00 -9.65 9.89
CA LEU A 347 18.11 -8.19 9.97
C LEU A 347 19.39 -7.63 9.33
N PRO A 348 20.60 -8.13 9.63
CA PRO A 348 21.82 -7.68 8.96
C PRO A 348 22.00 -8.30 7.58
N VAL A 349 21.49 -9.52 7.34
CA VAL A 349 21.65 -10.21 6.06
C VAL A 349 20.92 -9.46 4.93
N ILE A 350 19.72 -8.93 5.17
CA ILE A 350 18.96 -8.20 4.13
C ILE A 350 19.72 -6.95 3.63
N PRO A 351 20.18 -6.01 4.49
CA PRO A 351 21.00 -4.87 4.07
C PRO A 351 22.32 -5.26 3.42
N ILE A 352 22.99 -6.33 3.90
CA ILE A 352 24.22 -6.82 3.28
C ILE A 352 23.95 -7.30 1.85
N LEU A 353 22.90 -8.11 1.64
CA LEU A 353 22.50 -8.55 0.29
C LEU A 353 22.09 -7.38 -0.60
N GLN A 354 21.41 -6.38 -0.03
CA GLN A 354 21.06 -5.14 -0.73
C GLN A 354 22.32 -4.34 -1.12
N PHE A 355 23.30 -4.22 -0.24
CA PHE A 355 24.56 -3.56 -0.54
C PHE A 355 25.32 -4.28 -1.67
N ILE A 356 25.38 -5.61 -1.62
CA ILE A 356 25.95 -6.41 -2.70
C ILE A 356 25.19 -6.16 -4.02
N LEU A 357 23.85 -6.14 -3.98
CA LEU A 357 23.03 -5.79 -5.13
C LEU A 357 23.38 -4.40 -5.69
N LEU A 358 23.62 -3.40 -4.84
CA LEU A 358 23.97 -2.04 -5.25
C LEU A 358 25.38 -1.90 -5.81
N ILE A 359 26.31 -2.78 -5.42
CA ILE A 359 27.62 -2.88 -6.08
C ILE A 359 27.44 -3.32 -7.55
N TYR A 360 26.55 -4.28 -7.80
CA TYR A 360 26.29 -4.78 -9.17
C TYR A 360 25.36 -3.88 -9.98
N LYS A 361 24.37 -3.26 -9.34
CA LYS A 361 23.35 -2.41 -9.98
C LYS A 361 23.06 -1.15 -9.13
N PRO A 362 23.96 -0.16 -9.13
CA PRO A 362 23.81 1.06 -8.32
C PRO A 362 22.58 1.89 -8.71
N CYS A 363 22.13 1.81 -9.97
CA CYS A 363 20.98 2.55 -10.48
C CYS A 363 19.62 1.90 -10.17
N THR A 364 19.57 0.96 -9.22
CA THR A 364 18.31 0.32 -8.82
C THR A 364 17.49 1.32 -8.00
N PRO A 365 16.24 1.64 -8.37
CA PRO A 365 15.34 2.40 -7.48
C PRO A 365 15.00 1.58 -6.22
N PRO A 366 14.65 2.20 -5.08
CA PRO A 366 14.52 3.63 -4.81
C PRO A 366 15.81 4.28 -4.28
N PHE A 367 16.98 3.65 -4.45
CA PHE A 367 18.22 4.08 -3.81
C PHE A 367 18.77 5.38 -4.40
N ILE A 368 19.53 6.15 -3.61
CA ILE A 368 20.02 7.50 -3.90
C ILE A 368 20.68 7.59 -5.28
N MET A 369 21.51 6.61 -5.65
CA MET A 369 22.19 6.62 -6.95
C MET A 369 21.22 6.60 -8.13
N SER A 370 20.05 5.95 -8.00
CA SER A 370 19.02 5.93 -9.05
C SER A 370 18.41 7.31 -9.34
N MET A 371 18.55 8.27 -8.41
CA MET A 371 18.07 9.65 -8.57
C MET A 371 19.05 10.53 -9.35
N SER A 372 20.29 10.06 -9.58
CA SER A 372 21.28 10.79 -10.37
C SER A 372 20.90 10.78 -11.86
N ALA A 373 20.85 11.97 -12.46
CA ALA A 373 20.55 12.12 -13.89
C ALA A 373 21.51 11.34 -14.81
N ASN A 374 22.74 11.10 -14.33
CA ASN A 374 23.78 10.44 -15.10
C ASN A 374 23.84 8.92 -14.91
N CYS A 375 22.98 8.33 -14.07
CA CYS A 375 23.13 6.92 -13.65
C CYS A 375 23.20 5.93 -14.83
N ASN A 376 22.41 6.17 -15.88
CA ASN A 376 22.41 5.32 -17.09
C ASN A 376 23.67 5.50 -17.94
N THR A 377 24.23 6.71 -17.97
CA THR A 377 25.42 7.04 -18.79
C THR A 377 26.70 6.53 -18.12
N THR A 378 26.75 6.53 -16.79
CA THR A 378 27.89 6.04 -15.99
C THR A 378 27.92 4.53 -15.82
N GLN A 379 26.96 3.78 -16.37
CA GLN A 379 26.94 2.31 -16.28
C GLN A 379 28.10 1.64 -17.05
N SER A 380 28.89 2.39 -17.82
CA SER A 380 30.17 1.92 -18.36
C SER A 380 31.18 1.72 -17.23
N VAL A 381 31.21 0.51 -16.65
CA VAL A 381 32.23 -0.22 -15.85
C VAL A 381 33.15 0.56 -14.88
N HIS A 382 33.66 1.74 -15.23
CA HIS A 382 34.53 2.57 -14.40
C HIS A 382 33.80 3.36 -13.29
N SER A 383 32.48 3.56 -13.35
CA SER A 383 31.81 4.43 -12.37
C SER A 383 31.53 3.77 -11.01
N CYS A 384 31.51 2.43 -10.90
CA CYS A 384 31.46 1.74 -9.60
C CYS A 384 32.76 1.90 -8.79
N ASN A 385 33.88 2.25 -9.45
CA ASN A 385 35.14 2.54 -8.77
C ASN A 385 35.29 4.02 -8.38
N SER A 386 34.31 4.87 -8.69
CA SER A 386 34.34 6.22 -8.13
C SER A 386 34.15 6.12 -6.62
N ILE A 387 35.06 6.72 -5.85
CA ILE A 387 35.00 6.82 -4.39
C ILE A 387 33.61 7.30 -3.93
N VAL A 388 33.00 8.21 -4.70
CA VAL A 388 31.64 8.73 -4.45
C VAL A 388 30.58 7.62 -4.48
N GLY A 389 30.66 6.67 -5.42
CA GLY A 389 29.69 5.57 -5.53
C GLY A 389 29.77 4.59 -4.37
N ILE A 390 31.00 4.25 -3.94
CA ILE A 390 31.21 3.41 -2.77
C ILE A 390 30.67 4.12 -1.51
N LEU A 391 30.96 5.41 -1.33
CA LEU A 391 30.46 6.20 -0.19
C LEU A 391 28.93 6.24 -0.15
N VAL A 392 28.25 6.46 -1.29
CA VAL A 392 26.78 6.45 -1.34
C VAL A 392 26.23 5.07 -0.99
N ASN A 393 26.82 3.98 -1.49
CA ASN A 393 26.37 2.62 -1.18
C ASN A 393 26.60 2.27 0.30
N VAL A 394 27.70 2.71 0.91
CA VAL A 394 27.95 2.54 2.36
C VAL A 394 26.94 3.33 3.18
N LEU A 395 26.61 4.56 2.76
CA LEU A 395 25.57 5.36 3.42
C LEU A 395 24.20 4.66 3.34
N GLU A 396 23.84 4.11 2.17
CA GLU A 396 22.61 3.33 1.99
C GLU A 396 22.56 2.09 2.88
N LEU A 397 23.68 1.34 2.97
CA LEU A 397 23.79 0.19 3.88
C LEU A 397 23.59 0.61 5.34
N TRP A 398 24.21 1.71 5.76
CA TRP A 398 24.07 2.23 7.13
C TRP A 398 22.63 2.66 7.43
N MET A 399 21.99 3.41 6.51
CA MET A 399 20.58 3.80 6.64
C MET A 399 19.66 2.59 6.69
N ALA A 400 19.91 1.58 5.86
CA ALA A 400 19.16 0.33 5.81
C ALA A 400 19.26 -0.40 7.15
N LEU A 401 20.47 -0.66 7.64
CA LEU A 401 20.72 -1.31 8.93
C LEU A 401 20.00 -0.57 10.07
N HIS A 402 20.22 0.74 10.17
CA HIS A 402 19.61 1.57 11.22
C HIS A 402 18.08 1.54 11.16
N THR A 403 17.49 1.64 9.98
CA THR A 403 16.03 1.61 9.80
C THR A 403 15.45 0.24 10.14
N LEU A 404 16.05 -0.85 9.64
CA LEU A 404 15.59 -2.21 9.92
C LEU A 404 15.71 -2.57 11.40
N TYR A 405 16.86 -2.33 12.04
CA TYR A 405 17.04 -2.64 13.46
C TYR A 405 16.07 -1.86 14.35
N SER A 406 15.95 -0.55 14.13
CA SER A 406 15.11 0.29 14.98
C SER A 406 13.62 -0.05 14.90
N GLY A 407 13.08 -0.35 13.71
CA GLY A 407 11.69 -0.79 13.58
C GLY A 407 11.49 -2.23 14.06
N SER A 408 12.45 -3.12 13.81
CA SER A 408 12.32 -4.54 14.13
C SER A 408 12.41 -4.83 15.62
N ILE A 409 13.03 -3.95 16.42
CA ILE A 409 13.00 -4.07 17.89
C ILE A 409 11.55 -4.12 18.41
N TRP A 410 10.68 -3.26 17.89
CA TRP A 410 9.27 -3.24 18.31
C TRP A 410 8.50 -4.45 17.79
N VAL A 411 8.80 -4.91 16.57
CA VAL A 411 8.15 -6.10 16.02
C VAL A 411 8.55 -7.36 16.77
N TYR A 412 9.86 -7.59 16.96
CA TYR A 412 10.36 -8.82 17.56
C TYR A 412 10.23 -8.83 19.07
N PHE A 413 10.70 -7.79 19.77
CA PHE A 413 10.72 -7.81 21.23
C PHE A 413 9.42 -7.35 21.87
N ALA A 414 8.74 -6.34 21.31
CA ALA A 414 7.45 -5.98 21.87
C ALA A 414 6.36 -6.94 21.37
N LEU A 415 6.09 -7.01 20.07
CA LEU A 415 4.98 -7.82 19.56
C LEU A 415 5.22 -9.33 19.67
N CYS A 416 6.28 -9.87 19.06
CA CYS A 416 6.47 -11.33 18.98
C CYS A 416 6.80 -11.95 20.34
N ALA A 417 7.80 -11.41 21.06
CA ALA A 417 8.15 -11.91 22.38
C ALA A 417 7.01 -11.69 23.39
N GLY A 418 6.32 -10.54 23.36
CA GLY A 418 5.15 -10.29 24.22
C GLY A 418 4.03 -11.32 24.03
N ILE A 419 3.67 -11.68 22.79
CA ILE A 419 2.71 -12.76 22.52
C ILE A 419 3.24 -14.11 23.04
N GLY A 420 4.54 -14.38 22.83
CA GLY A 420 5.20 -15.57 23.38
C GLY A 420 5.09 -15.66 24.90
N CYS A 421 5.34 -14.56 25.61
CA CYS A 421 5.19 -14.46 27.07
C CYS A 421 3.75 -14.72 27.51
N PHE A 422 2.73 -14.14 26.84
CA PHE A 422 1.33 -14.44 27.16
C PHE A 422 1.00 -15.93 27.08
N LEU A 423 1.42 -16.60 26.00
CA LEU A 423 1.22 -18.05 25.88
C LEU A 423 1.95 -18.82 26.96
N TYR A 424 3.16 -18.41 27.27
CA TYR A 424 3.95 -19.02 28.33
C TYR A 424 3.24 -18.90 29.69
N TYR A 425 2.81 -17.70 30.08
CA TYR A 425 2.08 -17.47 31.33
C TYR A 425 0.74 -18.21 31.39
N LEU A 426 -0.01 -18.25 30.29
CA LEU A 426 -1.26 -19.02 30.23
C LEU A 426 -1.01 -20.51 30.43
N ASN A 427 0.08 -21.07 29.88
CA ASN A 427 0.43 -22.47 30.13
C ASN A 427 0.80 -22.72 31.60
N VAL A 428 1.48 -21.78 32.26
CA VAL A 428 1.76 -21.86 33.71
C VAL A 428 0.47 -21.85 34.51
N ILE A 429 -0.45 -20.92 34.23
CA ILE A 429 -1.77 -20.85 34.87
C ILE A 429 -2.56 -22.14 34.64
N HIS A 430 -2.55 -22.67 33.41
CA HIS A 430 -3.22 -23.93 33.08
C HIS A 430 -2.64 -25.11 33.88
N SER A 431 -1.32 -25.20 33.99
CA SER A 431 -0.64 -26.23 34.78
C SER A 431 -1.01 -26.16 36.27
N GLN A 432 -0.98 -24.95 36.85
CA GLN A 432 -1.42 -24.71 38.23
C GLN A 432 -2.90 -25.07 38.41
N LEU A 433 -3.75 -24.75 37.43
CA LEU A 433 -5.19 -25.04 37.50
C LEU A 433 -5.48 -26.55 37.59
N VAL A 434 -4.67 -27.38 36.95
CA VAL A 434 -4.75 -28.84 37.05
C VAL A 434 -4.36 -29.31 38.46
N SER A 435 -3.35 -28.69 39.08
CA SER A 435 -2.84 -29.08 40.40
C SER A 435 -3.62 -28.50 41.60
N ILE A 436 -4.53 -27.54 41.40
CA ILE A 436 -5.36 -26.95 42.48
C ILE A 436 -6.13 -28.03 43.24
N ARG A 437 -5.92 -28.04 44.57
CA ARG A 437 -6.69 -28.84 45.54
C ARG A 437 -7.45 -27.97 46.53
N THR A 438 -6.95 -26.78 46.84
CA THR A 438 -7.51 -25.92 47.90
C THR A 438 -8.18 -24.66 47.34
N LYS A 439 -9.03 -24.03 48.16
CA LYS A 439 -9.63 -22.72 47.84
C LYS A 439 -8.56 -21.62 47.69
N HIS A 440 -7.48 -21.72 48.48
CA HIS A 440 -6.40 -20.75 48.48
C HIS A 440 -5.66 -20.76 47.12
N ASP A 441 -5.30 -21.94 46.61
CA ASP A 441 -4.61 -22.08 45.33
C ASP A 441 -5.45 -21.51 44.17
N LEU A 442 -6.76 -21.74 44.21
CA LEU A 442 -7.69 -21.18 43.24
C LEU A 442 -7.73 -19.66 43.28
N LYS A 443 -7.72 -19.07 44.47
CA LYS A 443 -7.71 -17.62 44.65
C LYS A 443 -6.43 -16.99 44.10
N GLU A 444 -5.27 -17.61 44.35
CA GLU A 444 -3.99 -17.15 43.80
C GLU A 444 -3.95 -17.27 42.27
N CYS A 445 -4.46 -18.37 41.71
CA CYS A 445 -4.52 -18.55 40.26
C CYS A 445 -5.44 -17.50 39.58
N ILE A 446 -6.57 -17.17 40.20
CA ILE A 446 -7.46 -16.09 39.74
C ILE A 446 -6.77 -14.72 39.83
N ARG A 447 -6.01 -14.47 40.89
CA ARG A 447 -5.23 -13.22 41.07
C ARG A 447 -4.19 -13.07 39.96
N LEU A 448 -3.45 -14.14 39.66
CA LEU A 448 -2.46 -14.16 38.58
C LEU A 448 -3.10 -13.92 37.21
N TYR A 449 -4.24 -14.56 36.92
CA TYR A 449 -4.97 -14.33 35.66
C TYR A 449 -5.46 -12.88 35.53
N LYS A 450 -5.90 -12.25 36.62
CA LYS A 450 -6.29 -10.82 36.61
C LYS A 450 -5.11 -9.89 36.36
N ALA A 451 -3.95 -10.16 36.95
CA ALA A 451 -2.74 -9.42 36.67
C ALA A 451 -2.36 -9.54 35.17
N LEU A 452 -2.54 -10.74 34.59
CA LEU A 452 -2.33 -10.97 33.17
C LEU A 452 -3.31 -10.19 32.27
N GLN A 453 -4.56 -9.99 32.70
CA GLN A 453 -5.53 -9.14 31.98
C GLN A 453 -5.10 -7.67 31.96
N VAL A 454 -4.57 -7.17 33.07
CA VAL A 454 -4.03 -5.80 33.12
C VAL A 454 -2.87 -5.67 32.15
N LEU A 455 -1.96 -6.65 32.14
CA LEU A 455 -0.84 -6.70 31.20
C LEU A 455 -1.30 -6.74 29.73
N GLU A 456 -2.36 -7.50 29.41
CA GLU A 456 -2.97 -7.54 28.07
C GLU A 456 -3.53 -6.17 27.65
N LYS A 457 -4.13 -5.41 28.56
CA LYS A 457 -4.61 -4.06 28.23
C LYS A 457 -3.47 -3.10 27.95
N SER A 458 -2.43 -3.11 28.76
CA SER A 458 -1.23 -2.28 28.53
C SER A 458 -0.53 -2.68 27.22
N PHE A 459 -0.43 -3.99 26.95
CA PHE A 459 0.15 -4.50 25.72
C PHE A 459 -0.62 -4.03 24.49
N ASN A 460 -1.94 -4.23 24.47
CA ASN A 460 -2.79 -3.82 23.36
C ASN A 460 -2.79 -2.29 23.18
N ALA A 461 -2.77 -1.50 24.25
CA ALA A 461 -2.69 -0.05 24.14
C ALA A 461 -1.46 0.41 23.32
N PHE A 462 -0.33 -0.28 23.48
CA PHE A 462 0.88 -0.02 22.72
C PHE A 462 0.84 -0.57 21.29
N ILE A 463 0.51 -1.85 21.10
CA ILE A 463 0.65 -2.49 19.78
C ILE A 463 -0.48 -2.17 18.80
N MET A 464 -1.70 -1.92 19.29
CA MET A 464 -2.93 -1.90 18.49
C MET A 464 -3.01 -0.72 17.52
N ASN A 465 -2.36 0.40 17.85
CA ASN A 465 -2.46 1.63 17.07
C ASN A 465 -1.39 1.75 15.97
N ARG A 466 -0.23 1.11 16.17
CA ARG A 466 0.96 1.31 15.32
C ARG A 466 1.56 0.00 14.84
N VAL A 467 2.09 -0.81 15.77
CA VAL A 467 2.92 -1.97 15.42
C VAL A 467 2.09 -3.03 14.69
N LEU A 468 0.96 -3.43 15.27
CA LEU A 468 0.16 -4.53 14.72
C LEU A 468 -0.54 -4.17 13.40
N PRO A 469 -1.18 -2.99 13.24
CA PRO A 469 -1.72 -2.57 11.94
C PRO A 469 -0.68 -2.50 10.83
N THR A 470 0.52 -2.01 11.15
CA THR A 470 1.61 -1.93 10.18
C THR A 470 2.07 -3.33 9.76
N ALA A 471 2.20 -4.26 10.71
CA ALA A 471 2.53 -5.65 10.42
C ALA A 471 1.46 -6.33 9.55
N ILE A 472 0.18 -6.25 9.93
CA ILE A 472 -0.95 -6.83 9.18
C ILE A 472 -1.04 -6.29 7.75
N THR A 473 -0.65 -5.04 7.52
CA THR A 473 -0.73 -4.42 6.19
C THR A 473 0.50 -4.74 5.34
N LEU A 474 1.69 -4.59 5.90
CA LEU A 474 2.92 -4.59 5.12
C LEU A 474 3.55 -5.96 4.95
N VAL A 475 3.42 -6.86 5.94
CA VAL A 475 3.99 -8.21 5.80
C VAL A 475 3.30 -9.00 4.68
N PRO A 476 1.96 -9.01 4.57
CA PRO A 476 1.28 -9.57 3.41
C PRO A 476 1.70 -8.92 2.08
N GLY A 477 1.85 -7.60 2.06
CA GLY A 477 2.36 -6.88 0.89
C GLY A 477 3.76 -7.33 0.48
N LEU A 478 4.68 -7.47 1.45
CA LEU A 478 6.03 -7.99 1.22
C LEU A 478 5.99 -9.44 0.73
N GLN A 479 5.13 -10.30 1.31
CA GLN A 479 4.96 -11.68 0.87
C GLN A 479 4.53 -11.74 -0.59
N ILE A 480 3.47 -11.02 -0.97
CA ILE A 480 2.91 -11.04 -2.33
C ILE A 480 3.98 -10.62 -3.35
N VAL A 481 4.64 -9.50 -3.10
CA VAL A 481 5.62 -8.96 -4.05
C VAL A 481 6.87 -9.84 -4.09
N ALA A 482 7.38 -10.30 -2.96
CA ALA A 482 8.55 -11.19 -2.92
C ALA A 482 8.28 -12.52 -3.64
N GLN A 483 7.12 -13.16 -3.41
CA GLN A 483 6.73 -14.37 -4.13
C GLN A 483 6.58 -14.13 -5.63
N TYR A 484 5.94 -13.02 -6.03
CA TYR A 484 5.84 -12.65 -7.45
C TYR A 484 7.24 -12.48 -8.08
N VAL A 485 8.18 -11.80 -7.42
CA VAL A 485 9.57 -11.68 -7.90
C VAL A 485 10.23 -13.05 -8.02
N CYS A 486 10.08 -13.92 -7.02
CA CYS A 486 10.66 -15.26 -7.02
C CYS A 486 10.11 -16.17 -8.13
N ILE A 487 8.81 -16.08 -8.42
CA ILE A 487 8.17 -16.89 -9.46
C ILE A 487 8.47 -16.32 -10.85
N ARG A 488 8.30 -15.01 -11.02
CA ARG A 488 8.29 -14.38 -12.34
C ARG A 488 9.64 -13.86 -12.79
N LEU A 489 10.47 -13.37 -11.88
CA LEU A 489 11.68 -12.60 -12.19
C LEU A 489 12.98 -13.32 -11.81
N ASN A 490 12.90 -14.60 -11.43
CA ASN A 490 14.09 -15.37 -11.04
C ASN A 490 15.17 -15.48 -12.12
N THR A 491 14.81 -15.45 -13.40
CA THR A 491 15.77 -15.46 -14.51
C THR A 491 16.29 -14.07 -14.86
N GLU A 492 15.61 -13.00 -14.44
CA GLU A 492 15.93 -11.62 -14.82
C GLU A 492 16.84 -10.91 -13.80
N ILE A 493 16.81 -11.37 -12.55
CA ILE A 493 17.61 -10.81 -11.46
C ILE A 493 18.86 -11.68 -11.27
N PRO A 494 20.08 -11.14 -11.49
CA PRO A 494 21.29 -11.92 -11.32
C PRO A 494 21.55 -12.24 -9.84
N MET A 495 22.16 -13.41 -9.60
CA MET A 495 22.77 -13.74 -8.31
C MET A 495 23.99 -12.83 -8.04
N PRO A 496 24.27 -12.48 -6.78
CA PRO A 496 23.61 -12.91 -5.54
C PRO A 496 22.40 -12.05 -5.15
N GLY A 497 22.13 -10.94 -5.86
CA GLY A 497 21.07 -9.99 -5.51
C GLY A 497 19.67 -10.59 -5.48
N PHE A 498 19.43 -11.68 -6.22
CA PHE A 498 18.16 -12.41 -6.15
C PHE A 498 17.88 -13.03 -4.76
N LEU A 499 18.91 -13.43 -3.98
CA LEU A 499 18.73 -14.14 -2.70
C LEU A 499 17.93 -13.35 -1.65
N VAL A 500 17.89 -12.03 -1.77
CA VAL A 500 17.12 -11.18 -0.86
C VAL A 500 15.61 -11.42 -0.96
N PHE A 501 15.09 -11.77 -2.15
CA PHE A 501 13.64 -11.94 -2.35
C PHE A 501 13.10 -13.23 -1.75
N PRO A 502 13.71 -14.42 -1.96
CA PRO A 502 13.31 -15.62 -1.24
C PRO A 502 13.44 -15.46 0.26
N LEU A 503 14.50 -14.79 0.75
CA LEU A 503 14.68 -14.54 2.18
C LEU A 503 13.54 -13.68 2.76
N ILE A 504 13.21 -12.56 2.13
CA ILE A 504 12.08 -11.70 2.55
C ILE A 504 10.76 -12.47 2.47
N GLY A 505 10.52 -13.21 1.39
CA GLY A 505 9.30 -13.99 1.20
C GLY A 505 9.12 -15.07 2.26
N VAL A 506 10.17 -15.84 2.55
CA VAL A 506 10.15 -16.87 3.62
C VAL A 506 9.95 -16.23 4.99
N ASN A 507 10.65 -15.13 5.29
CA ASN A 507 10.46 -14.41 6.55
C ASN A 507 9.02 -13.90 6.71
N ALA A 508 8.41 -13.37 5.65
CA ALA A 508 7.03 -12.90 5.66
C ALA A 508 6.03 -14.06 5.87
N ILE A 509 6.21 -15.18 5.18
CA ILE A 509 5.36 -16.38 5.36
C ILE A 509 5.46 -16.92 6.79
N ILE A 510 6.69 -17.09 7.30
CA ILE A 510 6.90 -17.59 8.67
C ILE A 510 6.28 -16.60 9.67
N TYR A 511 6.49 -15.30 9.48
CA TYR A 511 5.90 -14.26 10.32
C TYR A 511 4.37 -14.37 10.35
N ASP A 512 3.71 -14.36 9.19
CA ASP A 512 2.25 -14.38 9.10
C ASP A 512 1.68 -15.67 9.70
N ILE A 513 2.23 -16.83 9.36
CA ILE A 513 1.73 -18.10 9.90
C ILE A 513 1.98 -18.17 11.41
N LEU A 514 3.22 -17.94 11.85
CA LEU A 514 3.59 -18.16 13.24
C LEU A 514 2.95 -17.13 14.18
N ILE A 515 3.08 -15.84 13.89
CA ILE A 515 2.66 -14.77 14.80
C ILE A 515 1.15 -14.74 14.94
N PHE A 516 0.39 -14.84 13.85
CA PHE A 516 -1.08 -14.86 13.94
C PHE A 516 -1.60 -16.17 14.55
N THR A 517 -0.95 -17.32 14.31
CA THR A 517 -1.32 -18.58 14.98
C THR A 517 -1.08 -18.53 16.48
N VAL A 518 0.10 -18.03 16.90
CA VAL A 518 0.46 -17.87 18.32
C VAL A 518 -0.46 -16.86 19.00
N ALA A 519 -0.77 -15.73 18.35
CA ALA A 519 -1.75 -14.75 18.85
C ALA A 519 -3.15 -15.36 19.01
N SER A 520 -3.62 -16.15 18.04
CA SER A 520 -4.92 -16.85 18.16
C SER A 520 -4.93 -17.87 19.30
N SER A 521 -3.78 -18.50 19.57
CA SER A 521 -3.63 -19.48 20.65
C SER A 521 -3.78 -18.83 22.02
N VAL A 522 -3.40 -17.56 22.20
CA VAL A 522 -3.63 -16.78 23.44
C VAL A 522 -5.13 -16.70 23.73
N HIS A 523 -5.94 -16.43 22.70
CA HIS A 523 -7.39 -16.37 22.83
C HIS A 523 -7.99 -17.72 23.25
N ASN A 524 -7.59 -18.79 22.56
CA ASN A 524 -8.10 -20.13 22.81
C ASN A 524 -7.75 -20.64 24.20
N LEU A 525 -6.47 -20.55 24.56
CA LEU A 525 -5.98 -21.07 25.83
C LEU A 525 -6.57 -20.29 27.01
N SER A 526 -6.72 -18.97 26.88
CA SER A 526 -7.38 -18.17 27.92
C SER A 526 -8.87 -18.50 28.05
N GLN A 527 -9.57 -18.83 26.96
CA GLN A 527 -10.95 -19.32 27.02
C GLN A 527 -11.04 -20.67 27.74
N ASP A 528 -10.13 -21.60 27.45
CA ASP A 528 -10.09 -22.93 28.06
C ASP A 528 -9.80 -22.85 29.58
N ILE A 529 -8.89 -21.95 29.98
CA ILE A 529 -8.59 -21.67 31.39
C ILE A 529 -9.84 -21.12 32.12
N LEU A 530 -10.55 -20.16 31.53
CA LEU A 530 -11.77 -19.62 32.14
C LEU A 530 -12.87 -20.66 32.30
N GLN A 531 -13.07 -21.53 31.30
CA GLN A 531 -13.99 -22.65 31.43
C GLN A 531 -13.57 -23.61 32.55
N SER A 532 -12.27 -23.88 32.66
CA SER A 532 -11.72 -24.75 33.69
C SER A 532 -11.87 -24.14 35.09
N PHE A 533 -11.74 -22.82 35.26
CA PHE A 533 -12.10 -22.13 36.50
C PHE A 533 -13.58 -22.32 36.85
N CYS A 534 -14.50 -22.14 35.89
CA CYS A 534 -15.93 -22.35 36.13
C CYS A 534 -16.26 -23.78 36.59
N ARG A 535 -15.60 -24.80 36.01
CA ARG A 535 -15.76 -26.20 36.43
C ARG A 535 -15.23 -26.42 37.85
N LYS A 536 -14.03 -25.95 38.16
CA LYS A 536 -13.42 -26.09 39.50
C LYS A 536 -14.21 -25.36 40.59
N ILE A 537 -14.73 -24.17 40.31
CA ILE A 537 -15.59 -23.40 41.23
C ILE A 537 -16.91 -24.12 41.52
N SER A 538 -17.41 -24.93 40.59
CA SER A 538 -18.64 -25.70 40.82
C SER A 538 -18.40 -26.89 41.74
N GLY A 539 -17.18 -27.45 41.75
CA GLY A 539 -16.79 -28.56 42.64
C GLY A 539 -16.28 -28.11 44.02
N ILE A 540 -15.77 -26.89 44.14
CA ILE A 540 -15.26 -26.32 45.39
C ILE A 540 -16.28 -25.31 45.90
N SER A 541 -16.88 -25.53 47.08
CA SER A 541 -17.83 -24.59 47.69
C SER A 541 -17.20 -23.21 47.91
N MET A 542 -17.35 -22.30 46.94
CA MET A 542 -16.77 -20.97 46.92
C MET A 542 -17.79 -19.93 47.36
N ASP A 543 -17.32 -18.90 48.07
CA ASP A 543 -18.18 -17.81 48.49
C ASP A 543 -18.80 -17.11 47.27
N PRO A 544 -20.05 -16.61 47.37
CA PRO A 544 -20.73 -15.95 46.26
C PRO A 544 -19.93 -14.78 45.65
N VAL A 545 -19.15 -14.08 46.47
CA VAL A 545 -18.29 -12.96 46.07
C VAL A 545 -17.15 -13.44 45.15
N GLU A 546 -16.49 -14.55 45.49
CA GLU A 546 -15.40 -15.09 44.66
C GLU A 546 -15.92 -15.65 43.34
N ARG A 547 -17.11 -16.27 43.36
CA ARG A 547 -17.80 -16.70 42.13
C ARG A 547 -18.12 -15.52 41.20
N ARG A 548 -18.53 -14.37 41.75
CA ARG A 548 -18.72 -13.13 40.96
C ARG A 548 -17.39 -12.64 40.41
N ARG A 549 -16.32 -12.66 41.22
CA ARG A 549 -14.97 -12.23 40.78
C ARG A 549 -14.45 -13.01 39.59
N THR A 550 -14.72 -14.30 39.49
CA THR A 550 -14.31 -15.12 38.33
C THR A 550 -15.17 -14.87 37.10
N LYS A 551 -16.48 -14.63 37.29
CA LYS A 551 -17.37 -14.23 36.19
C LYS A 551 -16.97 -12.89 35.55
N CYS A 552 -16.30 -12.02 36.31
CA CYS A 552 -15.77 -10.76 35.78
C CYS A 552 -14.51 -10.95 34.93
N CYS A 553 -13.88 -12.13 34.91
CA CYS A 553 -12.70 -12.36 34.09
C CYS A 553 -13.10 -12.56 32.61
N SER A 554 -12.62 -11.69 31.73
CA SER A 554 -12.71 -11.85 30.28
C SER A 554 -11.60 -12.71 29.68
N VAL A 555 -11.89 -13.31 28.53
CA VAL A 555 -10.91 -13.99 27.67
C VAL A 555 -9.86 -12.97 27.19
N LEU A 556 -8.58 -13.35 27.18
CA LEU A 556 -7.52 -12.50 26.65
C LEU A 556 -7.61 -12.45 25.12
N LYS A 557 -7.34 -11.28 24.53
CA LYS A 557 -7.43 -11.06 23.10
C LYS A 557 -6.30 -10.14 22.65
N ILE A 558 -5.58 -10.51 21.61
CA ILE A 558 -4.64 -9.59 20.94
C ILE A 558 -5.44 -8.78 19.92
N LYS A 559 -5.53 -7.47 20.13
CA LYS A 559 -6.44 -6.59 19.40
C LYS A 559 -5.75 -5.81 18.28
N PHE A 560 -6.44 -5.66 17.16
CA PHE A 560 -6.11 -4.71 16.09
C PHE A 560 -7.33 -3.83 15.81
N GLY A 561 -7.23 -2.54 16.14
CA GLY A 561 -8.39 -1.64 16.18
C GLY A 561 -9.53 -2.20 17.05
N SER A 562 -10.73 -2.26 16.50
CA SER A 562 -11.92 -2.82 17.18
C SER A 562 -12.01 -4.35 17.12
N ASN A 563 -11.13 -5.01 16.36
CA ASN A 563 -11.13 -6.45 16.12
C ASN A 563 -10.03 -7.16 16.93
N PHE A 564 -9.98 -8.49 16.84
CA PHE A 564 -8.95 -9.32 17.47
C PHE A 564 -8.53 -10.45 16.55
N ILE A 565 -7.31 -10.95 16.74
CA ILE A 565 -6.77 -12.07 15.95
C ILE A 565 -7.41 -13.37 16.42
N ASP A 566 -8.10 -14.04 15.51
CA ASP A 566 -8.76 -15.33 15.75
C ASP A 566 -8.03 -16.48 15.04
N ARG A 567 -8.56 -17.71 15.16
CA ARG A 567 -7.97 -18.90 14.50
C ARG A 567 -8.00 -18.83 12.97
N GLY A 568 -8.95 -18.10 12.39
CA GLY A 568 -9.14 -17.99 10.94
C GLY A 568 -8.21 -16.96 10.30
N THR A 569 -7.82 -15.93 11.05
CA THR A 569 -6.97 -14.82 10.59
C THR A 569 -5.72 -15.27 9.82
N PRO A 570 -4.84 -16.18 10.32
CA PRO A 570 -3.65 -16.61 9.57
C PRO A 570 -4.01 -17.26 8.23
N LEU A 571 -5.08 -18.05 8.17
CA LEU A 571 -5.52 -18.73 6.95
C LEU A 571 -6.07 -17.74 5.93
N VAL A 572 -6.87 -16.76 6.37
CA VAL A 572 -7.42 -15.70 5.51
C VAL A 572 -6.30 -14.82 4.93
N ILE A 573 -5.30 -14.46 5.74
CA ILE A 573 -4.14 -13.68 5.28
C ILE A 573 -3.35 -14.47 4.25
N GLN A 574 -3.07 -15.75 4.50
CA GLN A 574 -2.31 -16.59 3.55
C GLN A 574 -3.08 -16.84 2.25
N ASP A 575 -4.38 -17.10 2.32
CA ASP A 575 -5.23 -17.24 1.13
C ASP A 575 -5.24 -15.94 0.31
N PHE A 576 -5.40 -14.78 0.96
CA PHE A 576 -5.28 -13.49 0.32
C PHE A 576 -3.91 -13.31 -0.38
N CYS A 577 -2.81 -13.58 0.33
CA CYS A 577 -1.46 -13.47 -0.24
C CYS A 577 -1.28 -14.38 -1.47
N MET A 578 -1.69 -15.64 -1.38
CA MET A 578 -1.56 -16.59 -2.49
C MET A 578 -2.43 -16.19 -3.68
N ASN A 579 -3.68 -15.79 -3.45
CA ASN A 579 -4.59 -15.36 -4.51
C ASN A 579 -4.08 -14.10 -5.22
N GLN A 580 -3.56 -13.11 -4.48
CA GLN A 580 -2.97 -11.92 -5.09
C GLN A 580 -1.68 -12.25 -5.86
N THR A 581 -0.81 -13.11 -5.33
CA THR A 581 0.39 -13.57 -6.05
C THR A 581 0.01 -14.28 -7.36
N VAL A 582 -0.95 -15.20 -7.33
CA VAL A 582 -1.42 -15.92 -8.53
C VAL A 582 -2.03 -14.94 -9.53
N ASN A 583 -2.87 -14.00 -9.09
CA ASN A 583 -3.42 -12.97 -9.96
C ASN A 583 -2.34 -12.13 -10.64
N LEU A 584 -1.31 -11.69 -9.89
CA LEU A 584 -0.18 -10.95 -10.44
C LEU A 584 0.61 -11.77 -11.47
N VAL A 585 0.76 -13.08 -11.24
CA VAL A 585 1.41 -13.99 -12.18
C VAL A 585 0.58 -14.18 -13.46
N LEU A 586 -0.76 -14.22 -13.35
CA LEU A 586 -1.69 -14.45 -14.46
C LEU A 586 -1.99 -13.21 -15.33
N ILE A 587 -1.73 -11.99 -14.87
CA ILE A 587 -2.03 -10.73 -15.60
C ILE A 587 -1.17 -10.55 -16.90
N LYS A 588 -0.34 -11.52 -17.27
CA LYS A 588 0.48 -11.52 -18.49
C LYS A 588 -0.03 -12.53 -19.51
#